data_AF-A0A672Y877-F1
#
_entry.id   AF-A0A672Y877-F1
#
_cell.length_a   1.000
_cell.length_b   1.000
_cell.length_c   1.000
_cell.angle_alpha   90.00
_cell.angle_beta   90.00
_cell.angle_gamma   90.00
#
_symmetry.space_group_name_H-M   'P 1'
#
loop_
_entity.id
_entity.type
_entity.pdbx_description
1 polymer ?
#
loop_
_entity_poly.entity_id
_entity_poly.type
_entity_poly.pdbx_seq_one_letter_code
_entity_poly.pdbx_strand_id
1 'polypeptide(L)'
;MYHIVEFVDTNEVEVVPSSWVSDGQCLWPERYKLEDIKKATRSMEQPQDTWRSFQIRILYTAANYNIARLKLPQAEAQTDLQTADENEIALEALEYEIKSKDGLRAKMVIVHFYYSLYATLFGMSCSYDYYILQVTTLSLMGGVDVRETVWRTMRQLMTNSLATNLNWRGVNGKTGFCGLQLKEVINDAVRRNKFTSNATTQEIETFVKRWLQLAGDRDGGRKRRMERGLPDN
;
A
#
# COMPACT_ATOMS: atom_id res chain seq x y z
N MET A 1 -13.04 11.55 11.62
CA MET A 1 -12.49 10.59 12.59
C MET A 1 -13.41 9.38 12.65
N TYR A 2 -13.05 8.34 13.39
CA TYR A 2 -13.90 7.18 13.63
C TYR A 2 -14.05 6.94 15.12
N HIS A 3 -15.20 6.43 15.54
CA HIS A 3 -15.44 5.97 16.90
C HIS A 3 -15.62 4.45 16.90
N ILE A 4 -15.13 3.81 17.95
CA ILE A 4 -15.60 2.49 18.35
C ILE A 4 -16.71 2.75 19.35
N VAL A 5 -17.92 2.30 19.04
CA VAL A 5 -19.12 2.56 19.82
C VAL A 5 -19.74 1.25 20.26
N GLU A 6 -20.32 1.24 21.45
CA GLU A 6 -21.17 0.17 21.95
C GLU A 6 -22.62 0.66 21.87
N PHE A 7 -23.48 -0.11 21.19
CA PHE A 7 -24.92 0.12 21.18
C PHE A 7 -25.52 -0.35 22.51
N VAL A 8 -26.13 0.58 23.26
CA VAL A 8 -26.55 0.31 24.65
C VAL A 8 -27.62 -0.80 24.74
N ASP A 9 -28.51 -0.88 23.76
CA ASP A 9 -29.62 -1.83 23.78
C ASP A 9 -29.16 -3.27 23.46
N THR A 10 -28.14 -3.43 22.60
CA THR A 10 -27.70 -4.75 22.11
C THR A 10 -26.34 -5.18 22.69
N ASN A 11 -25.60 -4.27 23.33
CA ASN A 11 -24.19 -4.40 23.71
C ASN A 11 -23.27 -4.76 22.52
N GLU A 12 -23.70 -4.46 21.29
CA GLU A 12 -22.88 -4.69 20.11
C GLU A 12 -21.84 -3.57 19.96
N VAL A 13 -20.61 -3.94 19.64
CA VAL A 13 -19.49 -3.00 19.46
C VAL A 13 -19.17 -2.87 17.98
N GLU A 14 -19.20 -1.65 17.45
CA GLU A 14 -18.98 -1.40 16.03
C GLU A 14 -18.13 -0.16 15.79
N VAL A 15 -17.50 -0.10 14.60
CA VAL A 15 -16.76 1.08 14.13
C VAL A 15 -17.68 1.97 13.30
N VAL A 16 -17.83 3.23 13.70
CA VAL A 16 -18.65 4.23 12.99
C VAL A 16 -17.85 5.49 12.65
N PRO A 17 -18.18 6.18 11.54
CA PRO A 17 -17.67 7.53 11.30
C PRO A 17 -18.14 8.49 12.39
N SER A 18 -17.28 9.43 12.78
CA SER A 18 -17.65 10.46 13.76
C SER A 18 -18.84 11.32 13.31
N SER A 19 -19.08 11.42 11.99
CA SER A 19 -20.22 12.14 11.42
C SER A 19 -21.58 11.45 11.63
N TRP A 20 -21.59 10.18 12.06
CA TRP A 20 -22.84 9.47 12.38
C TRP A 20 -23.29 9.71 13.81
N VAL A 21 -22.43 10.34 14.63
CA VAL A 21 -22.61 10.45 16.07
C VAL A 21 -22.89 11.90 16.45
N SER A 22 -23.97 12.11 17.21
CA SER A 22 -24.28 13.39 17.87
C SER A 22 -24.97 13.11 19.21
N ASP A 23 -24.59 13.85 20.26
CA ASP A 23 -25.29 13.86 21.55
C ASP A 23 -25.49 12.46 22.17
N GLY A 24 -24.48 11.59 22.06
CA GLY A 24 -24.53 10.22 22.57
C GLY A 24 -25.41 9.26 21.76
N GLN A 25 -25.88 9.69 20.59
CA GLN A 25 -26.63 8.85 19.66
C GLN A 25 -25.85 8.62 18.37
N CYS A 26 -26.09 7.47 17.74
CA CYS A 26 -25.55 7.12 16.43
C CYS A 26 -26.69 6.90 15.44
N LEU A 27 -26.65 7.59 14.30
CA LEU A 27 -27.49 7.27 13.15
C LEU A 27 -26.93 6.03 12.44
N TRP A 28 -27.77 5.02 12.24
CA TRP A 28 -27.38 3.74 11.69
C TRP A 28 -28.28 3.29 10.54
N PRO A 29 -27.70 2.84 9.40
CA PRO A 29 -28.45 2.38 8.23
C PRO A 29 -28.94 0.93 8.41
N GLU A 30 -29.91 0.70 9.31
CA GLU A 30 -30.43 -0.64 9.66
C GLU A 30 -30.90 -1.47 8.45
N ARG A 31 -31.35 -0.80 7.38
CA ARG A 31 -31.84 -1.47 6.16
C ARG A 31 -30.73 -1.93 5.22
N TYR A 32 -29.48 -1.56 5.47
CA TYR A 32 -28.36 -1.91 4.60
C TYR A 32 -27.93 -3.35 4.86
N LYS A 33 -27.41 -4.00 3.82
CA LYS A 33 -26.71 -5.28 4.00
C LYS A 33 -25.34 -5.00 4.61
N LEU A 34 -24.76 -5.99 5.30
CA LEU A 34 -23.46 -5.86 5.98
C LEU A 34 -22.33 -5.33 5.06
N GLU A 35 -22.30 -5.74 3.80
CA GLU A 35 -21.33 -5.26 2.82
C GLU A 35 -21.50 -3.76 2.52
N ASP A 36 -22.75 -3.30 2.42
CA ASP A 36 -23.10 -1.90 2.19
C ASP A 36 -22.80 -1.04 3.42
N ILE A 37 -23.05 -1.56 4.63
CA ILE A 37 -22.67 -0.89 5.89
C ILE A 37 -21.16 -0.68 5.95
N LYS A 38 -20.37 -1.73 5.65
CA LYS A 38 -18.90 -1.64 5.61
C LYS A 38 -18.42 -0.61 4.60
N LYS A 39 -19.06 -0.55 3.42
CA LYS A 39 -18.75 0.44 2.38
C LYS A 39 -19.07 1.86 2.85
N ALA A 40 -20.29 2.09 3.35
CA ALA A 40 -20.75 3.39 3.85
C ALA A 40 -19.87 3.92 5.00
N THR A 41 -19.49 3.03 5.93
CA THR A 41 -18.57 3.34 7.03
C THR A 41 -17.21 3.80 6.48
N ARG A 42 -16.62 3.04 5.56
CA ARG A 42 -15.31 3.38 4.98
C ARG A 42 -15.34 4.67 4.15
N SER A 43 -16.43 4.95 3.46
CA SER A 43 -16.60 6.18 2.68
C SER A 43 -17.08 7.38 3.48
N MET A 44 -17.36 7.22 4.79
CA MET A 44 -17.98 8.25 5.64
C MET A 44 -19.26 8.82 4.99
N GLU A 45 -20.13 7.94 4.50
CA GLU A 45 -21.39 8.35 3.90
C GLU A 45 -22.17 9.21 4.90
N GLN A 46 -22.78 10.31 4.43
CA GLN A 46 -23.53 11.18 5.33
C GLN A 46 -24.85 10.49 5.73
N PRO A 47 -25.27 10.56 7.01
CA PRO A 47 -26.54 10.00 7.43
C PRO A 47 -27.70 10.53 6.61
N GLN A 48 -28.64 9.65 6.29
CA GLN A 48 -29.84 9.97 5.53
C GLN A 48 -31.07 9.96 6.45
N ASP A 49 -32.15 10.62 6.04
CA ASP A 49 -33.42 10.68 6.81
C ASP A 49 -34.04 9.30 7.07
N THR A 50 -33.62 8.28 6.34
CA THR A 50 -34.09 6.89 6.49
C THR A 50 -33.34 6.11 7.58
N TRP A 51 -32.24 6.66 8.10
CA TRP A 51 -31.43 6.01 9.12
C TRP A 51 -32.05 6.19 10.50
N ARG A 52 -31.89 5.18 11.35
CA ARG A 52 -32.44 5.22 12.71
C ARG A 52 -31.39 5.66 13.71
N SER A 53 -31.84 6.34 14.76
CA SER A 53 -30.98 6.76 15.86
C SER A 53 -30.95 5.69 16.95
N PHE A 54 -29.77 5.38 17.45
CA PHE A 54 -29.55 4.43 18.55
C PHE A 54 -28.69 5.05 19.63
N GLN A 55 -28.99 4.73 20.88
CA GLN A 55 -28.17 5.18 22.02
C GLN A 55 -26.85 4.43 22.03
N ILE A 56 -25.75 5.16 22.15
CA ILE A 56 -24.41 4.58 22.17
C ILE A 56 -23.58 5.04 23.35
N ARG A 57 -22.52 4.27 23.63
CA ARG A 57 -21.36 4.68 24.42
C ARG A 57 -20.13 4.67 23.53
N ILE A 58 -19.38 5.77 23.48
CA ILE A 58 -18.10 5.81 22.76
C ILE A 58 -17.04 5.12 23.63
N LEU A 59 -16.45 4.05 23.10
CA LEU A 59 -15.37 3.28 23.76
C LEU A 59 -13.99 3.80 23.37
N TYR A 60 -13.81 4.25 22.13
CA TYR A 60 -12.55 4.78 21.63
C TYR A 60 -12.76 5.72 20.44
N THR A 61 -11.83 6.66 20.24
CA THR A 61 -11.80 7.55 19.08
C THR A 61 -10.48 7.36 18.34
N ALA A 62 -10.57 7.09 17.05
CA ALA A 62 -9.43 6.88 16.17
C ALA A 62 -9.37 7.97 15.09
N ALA A 63 -8.16 8.34 14.70
CA ALA A 63 -7.94 9.29 13.61
C ALA A 63 -8.47 8.75 12.25
N ASN A 64 -8.38 7.44 12.02
CA ASN A 64 -8.82 6.78 10.79
C ASN A 64 -9.44 5.38 11.03
N TYR A 65 -10.09 4.84 10.00
CA TYR A 65 -10.86 3.59 10.06
C TYR A 65 -10.02 2.39 10.45
N ASN A 66 -8.76 2.32 9.99
CA ASN A 66 -7.91 1.16 10.19
C ASN A 66 -7.45 1.06 11.64
N ILE A 67 -7.11 2.18 12.26
CA ILE A 67 -6.78 2.24 13.69
C ILE A 67 -7.98 1.76 14.51
N ALA A 68 -9.19 2.26 14.21
CA ALA A 68 -10.41 1.80 14.89
C ALA A 68 -10.64 0.30 14.70
N ARG A 69 -10.44 -0.25 13.49
CA ARG A 69 -10.60 -1.68 13.22
C ARG A 69 -9.57 -2.56 13.91
N LEU A 70 -8.33 -2.09 14.10
CA LEU A 70 -7.33 -2.82 14.88
C LEU A 70 -7.67 -2.89 16.36
N LYS A 71 -8.25 -1.80 16.90
CA LYS A 71 -8.66 -1.70 18.30
C LYS A 71 -10.00 -2.37 18.59
N LEU A 72 -10.80 -2.66 17.56
CA LEU A 72 -12.12 -3.26 17.71
C LEU A 72 -12.11 -4.58 18.51
N PRO A 73 -11.23 -5.56 18.26
CA PRO A 73 -11.22 -6.81 19.05
C PRO A 73 -10.95 -6.61 20.54
N GLN A 74 -10.12 -5.62 20.90
CA GLN A 74 -9.84 -5.27 22.30
C GLN A 74 -11.06 -4.61 22.96
N ALA A 75 -11.80 -3.80 22.19
CA ALA A 75 -13.02 -3.13 22.64
C ALA A 75 -14.17 -4.14 22.81
N GLU A 76 -14.32 -5.08 21.88
CA GLU A 76 -15.26 -6.22 21.97
C GLU A 76 -14.97 -7.08 23.21
N ALA A 77 -13.70 -7.25 23.57
CA ALA A 77 -13.28 -7.98 24.77
C ALA A 77 -13.40 -7.17 26.08
N GLN A 78 -13.86 -5.91 26.03
CA GLN A 78 -13.92 -4.98 27.17
C GLN A 78 -12.56 -4.82 27.91
N THR A 79 -11.46 -4.95 27.18
CA THR A 79 -10.10 -4.78 27.72
C THR A 79 -9.64 -3.33 27.62
N ASP A 80 -8.71 -2.90 28.47
CA ASP A 80 -8.19 -1.53 28.46
C ASP A 80 -7.54 -1.18 27.11
N LEU A 81 -8.09 -0.15 26.43
CA LEU A 81 -7.71 0.27 25.09
C LEU A 81 -6.48 1.21 25.07
N GLN A 82 -6.03 1.71 26.23
CA GLN A 82 -5.00 2.76 26.35
C GLN A 82 -3.54 2.25 26.38
N THR A 83 -3.30 0.96 26.15
CA THR A 83 -2.00 0.33 26.44
C THR A 83 -0.99 0.31 25.30
N ALA A 84 -1.26 0.92 24.14
CA ALA A 84 -0.31 0.96 23.02
C ALA A 84 -0.23 2.35 22.39
N ASP A 85 0.99 2.79 22.06
CA ASP A 85 1.25 4.06 21.38
C ASP A 85 0.45 4.12 20.09
N GLU A 86 -0.36 5.16 19.90
CA GLU A 86 -1.20 5.34 18.72
C GLU A 86 -0.37 5.30 17.43
N ASN A 87 0.89 5.71 17.48
CA ASN A 87 1.81 5.60 16.35
C ASN A 87 2.16 4.14 16.05
N GLU A 88 2.45 3.32 17.06
CA GLU A 88 2.77 1.90 16.89
C GLU A 88 1.57 1.14 16.33
N ILE A 89 0.36 1.43 16.83
CA ILE A 89 -0.89 0.86 16.29
C ILE A 89 -1.15 1.33 14.85
N ALA A 90 -0.87 2.61 14.53
CA ALA A 90 -1.01 3.11 13.17
C ALA A 90 -0.04 2.40 12.20
N LEU A 91 1.16 2.06 12.66
CA LEU A 91 2.13 1.28 11.89
C LEU A 91 1.63 -0.15 11.67
N GLU A 92 1.14 -0.83 12.71
CA GLU A 92 0.55 -2.18 12.58
C GLU A 92 -0.68 -2.19 11.66
N ALA A 93 -1.51 -1.15 11.69
CA ALA A 93 -2.70 -1.02 10.87
C ALA A 93 -2.33 -0.91 9.39
N LEU A 94 -1.29 -0.12 9.12
CA LEU A 94 -0.70 0.05 7.82
C LEU A 94 -0.09 -1.26 7.32
N GLU A 95 0.64 -1.99 8.18
CA GLU A 95 1.19 -3.30 7.86
C GLU A 95 0.12 -4.35 7.53
N TYR A 96 -0.96 -4.41 8.29
CA TYR A 96 -2.07 -5.32 8.03
C TYR A 96 -2.77 -4.99 6.71
N GLU A 97 -2.96 -3.72 6.40
CA GLU A 97 -3.54 -3.31 5.12
C GLU A 97 -2.59 -3.58 3.93
N ILE A 98 -1.28 -3.46 4.15
CA ILE A 98 -0.23 -3.88 3.19
C ILE A 98 -0.27 -5.40 2.94
N LYS A 99 -0.52 -6.20 3.98
CA LYS A 99 -0.57 -7.67 3.91
C LYS A 99 -1.90 -8.19 3.31
N SER A 100 -3.02 -7.48 3.50
CA SER A 100 -4.36 -7.92 3.09
C SER A 100 -4.80 -7.50 1.68
N LYS A 101 -4.18 -6.48 1.08
CA LYS A 101 -4.40 -6.12 -0.33
C LYS A 101 -3.27 -6.68 -1.18
N ASP A 102 -3.59 -7.62 -2.07
CA ASP A 102 -2.72 -8.12 -3.15
C ASP A 102 -2.31 -7.03 -4.20
N GLY A 103 -2.38 -5.75 -3.86
CA GLY A 103 -2.24 -4.62 -4.77
C GLY A 103 -1.05 -3.73 -4.44
N LEU A 104 0.14 -4.12 -4.88
CA LEU A 104 1.14 -3.38 -5.68
C LEU A 104 1.31 -1.84 -5.59
N ARG A 105 0.29 -1.03 -5.28
CA ARG A 105 0.39 0.44 -5.20
C ARG A 105 0.91 0.94 -3.85
N ALA A 106 0.71 0.16 -2.80
CA ALA A 106 1.06 0.51 -1.42
C ALA A 106 2.58 0.41 -1.15
N LYS A 107 3.28 -0.57 -1.71
CA LYS A 107 4.70 -0.82 -1.37
C LYS A 107 5.67 0.29 -1.77
N MET A 108 5.31 1.19 -2.68
CA MET A 108 6.18 2.30 -3.11
C MET A 108 5.74 3.66 -2.56
N VAL A 109 4.44 3.84 -2.31
CA VAL A 109 3.89 5.07 -1.71
C VAL A 109 4.03 5.06 -0.19
N ILE A 110 3.95 3.89 0.45
CA ILE A 110 4.00 3.76 1.91
C ILE A 110 5.42 3.82 2.46
N VAL A 111 6.45 3.35 1.74
CA VAL A 111 7.82 3.61 2.19
C VAL A 111 8.10 5.12 2.17
N HIS A 112 7.55 5.86 1.20
CA HIS A 112 7.63 7.32 1.21
C HIS A 112 6.87 7.96 2.40
N PHE A 113 5.73 7.39 2.81
CA PHE A 113 4.91 7.89 3.92
C PHE A 113 5.46 7.52 5.32
N TYR A 114 5.95 6.29 5.49
CA TYR A 114 6.58 5.79 6.72
C TYR A 114 7.85 6.60 7.04
N TYR A 115 8.66 6.91 6.02
CA TYR A 115 9.84 7.74 6.19
C TYR A 115 9.52 9.25 6.31
N SER A 116 8.42 9.74 5.72
CA SER A 116 7.88 11.10 5.97
C SER A 116 7.52 11.34 7.42
N LEU A 117 6.96 10.33 8.09
CA LEU A 117 6.66 10.40 9.51
C LEU A 117 7.96 10.38 10.35
N TYR A 118 8.92 9.51 9.99
CA TYR A 118 10.23 9.41 10.65
C TYR A 118 11.08 10.68 10.51
N ALA A 119 11.09 11.31 9.34
CA ALA A 119 11.84 12.55 9.10
C ALA A 119 11.31 13.74 9.90
N THR A 120 10.01 13.74 10.23
CA THR A 120 9.39 14.75 11.09
C THR A 120 9.82 14.60 12.56
N LEU A 121 10.09 13.36 13.00
CA LEU A 121 10.56 13.05 14.36
C LEU A 121 12.07 13.23 14.55
N PHE A 122 12.88 13.10 13.48
CA PHE A 122 14.35 13.11 13.56
C PHE A 122 15.06 14.25 12.79
N GLY A 123 14.31 15.22 12.23
CA GLY A 123 14.88 16.45 11.68
C GLY A 123 15.67 16.30 10.37
N MET A 124 15.42 15.25 9.59
CA MET A 124 16.05 15.01 8.29
C MET A 124 15.22 15.59 7.12
N SER A 125 15.88 15.94 6.01
CA SER A 125 15.24 16.45 4.80
C SER A 125 14.58 15.31 4.00
N CYS A 126 13.51 14.77 4.55
CA CYS A 126 12.90 13.46 4.27
C CYS A 126 13.03 12.87 2.85
N SER A 127 12.74 13.65 1.82
CA SER A 127 12.65 13.13 0.45
C SER A 127 14.03 12.88 -0.16
N TYR A 128 15.04 13.63 0.24
CA TYR A 128 16.39 13.54 -0.33
C TYR A 128 17.18 12.41 0.34
N ASP A 129 17.13 12.32 1.67
CA ASP A 129 17.85 11.29 2.42
C ASP A 129 17.36 9.88 2.05
N TYR A 130 16.05 9.71 1.83
CA TYR A 130 15.46 8.46 1.34
C TYR A 130 15.93 8.10 -0.07
N TYR A 131 15.93 9.07 -0.98
CA TYR A 131 16.45 8.88 -2.33
C TYR A 131 17.91 8.39 -2.30
N ILE A 132 18.76 9.03 -1.49
CA ILE A 132 20.16 8.66 -1.33
C ILE A 132 20.30 7.25 -0.73
N LEU A 133 19.49 6.88 0.26
CA LEU A 133 19.51 5.53 0.85
C LEU A 133 19.14 4.46 -0.18
N GLN A 134 18.09 4.70 -0.97
CA GLN A 134 17.67 3.76 -2.03
C GLN A 134 18.77 3.59 -3.09
N VAL A 135 19.31 4.69 -3.60
CA VAL A 135 20.37 4.67 -4.61
C VAL A 135 21.60 3.94 -4.07
N THR A 136 22.00 4.22 -2.83
CA THR A 136 23.16 3.57 -2.19
C THR A 136 22.93 2.07 -2.04
N THR A 137 21.78 1.66 -1.52
CA THR A 137 21.44 0.23 -1.33
C THR A 137 21.42 -0.53 -2.64
N LEU A 138 20.78 0.03 -3.67
CA LEU A 138 20.66 -0.63 -4.98
C LEU A 138 21.99 -0.68 -5.74
N SER A 139 22.89 0.28 -5.52
CA SER A 139 24.23 0.25 -6.12
C SER A 139 25.07 -0.95 -5.66
N LEU A 140 24.74 -1.54 -4.50
CA LEU A 140 25.42 -2.74 -3.97
C LEU A 140 25.09 -4.03 -4.74
N MET A 141 24.06 -4.02 -5.59
CA MET A 141 23.68 -5.21 -6.37
C MET A 141 24.79 -5.63 -7.36
N GLY A 142 25.61 -4.67 -7.80
CA GLY A 142 26.70 -4.88 -8.74
C GLY A 142 26.25 -5.35 -10.12
N GLY A 143 27.19 -5.91 -10.87
CA GLY A 143 27.02 -6.31 -12.27
C GLY A 143 28.22 -5.84 -13.10
N VAL A 144 28.57 -6.60 -14.13
CA VAL A 144 29.74 -6.27 -14.97
C VAL A 144 29.40 -5.41 -16.18
N ASP A 145 28.12 -5.28 -16.50
CA ASP A 145 27.60 -4.45 -17.58
C ASP A 145 26.27 -3.77 -17.19
N VAL A 146 25.79 -2.85 -18.04
CA VAL A 146 24.56 -2.07 -17.79
C VAL A 146 23.34 -2.98 -17.68
N ARG A 147 23.25 -3.99 -18.55
CA ARG A 147 22.13 -4.94 -18.59
C ARG A 147 22.03 -5.71 -17.28
N GLU A 148 23.14 -6.30 -16.82
CA GLU A 148 23.21 -7.11 -15.62
C GLU A 148 22.91 -6.25 -14.39
N THR A 149 23.51 -5.06 -14.31
CA THR A 149 23.28 -4.12 -13.21
C THR A 149 21.81 -3.73 -13.14
N VAL A 150 21.20 -3.32 -14.26
CA VAL A 150 19.76 -3.03 -14.34
C VAL A 150 18.92 -4.23 -13.91
N TRP A 151 19.23 -5.43 -14.40
CA TRP A 151 18.43 -6.62 -14.11
C TRP A 151 18.51 -7.06 -12.65
N ARG A 152 19.68 -6.91 -12.02
CA ARG A 152 19.88 -7.15 -10.58
C ARG A 152 19.13 -6.11 -9.75
N THR A 153 19.26 -4.83 -10.07
CA THR A 153 18.53 -3.73 -9.44
C THR A 153 17.02 -3.93 -9.54
N MET A 154 16.49 -4.25 -10.74
CA MET A 154 15.05 -4.47 -10.94
C MET A 154 14.51 -5.66 -10.15
N ARG A 155 15.29 -6.75 -9.99
CA ARG A 155 14.91 -7.89 -9.14
C ARG A 155 14.79 -7.51 -7.66
N GLN A 156 15.64 -6.59 -7.20
CA GLN A 156 15.57 -6.10 -5.83
C GLN A 156 14.35 -5.18 -5.61
N LEU A 157 13.96 -4.44 -6.64
CA LEU A 157 12.89 -3.46 -6.55
C LEU A 157 11.48 -4.06 -6.62
N MET A 158 11.27 -5.14 -7.37
CA MET A 158 9.93 -5.67 -7.58
C MET A 158 9.88 -7.18 -7.83
N THR A 159 8.79 -7.77 -7.35
CA THR A 159 8.43 -9.16 -7.63
C THR A 159 7.92 -9.32 -9.06
N ASN A 160 7.88 -10.56 -9.55
CA ASN A 160 7.34 -10.85 -10.87
C ASN A 160 5.84 -10.51 -10.98
N SER A 161 5.06 -10.76 -9.92
CA SER A 161 3.64 -10.37 -9.84
C SER A 161 3.44 -8.85 -9.98
N LEU A 162 4.34 -8.04 -9.41
CA LEU A 162 4.33 -6.59 -9.66
C LEU A 162 4.71 -6.26 -11.10
N ALA A 163 5.78 -6.87 -11.60
CA ALA A 163 6.28 -6.61 -12.93
C ALA A 163 5.25 -6.91 -14.05
N THR A 164 4.40 -7.93 -13.90
CA THR A 164 3.37 -8.27 -14.92
C THR A 164 2.27 -7.21 -15.05
N ASN A 165 2.06 -6.39 -14.02
CA ASN A 165 1.08 -5.31 -13.98
C ASN A 165 1.64 -3.95 -14.43
N LEU A 166 2.91 -3.93 -14.85
CA LEU A 166 3.62 -2.74 -15.32
C LEU A 166 3.96 -2.85 -16.80
N ASN A 167 4.05 -1.69 -17.46
CA ASN A 167 4.85 -1.54 -18.66
C ASN A 167 5.41 -0.11 -18.71
N TRP A 168 6.23 0.19 -19.71
CA TRP A 168 6.88 1.50 -19.76
C TRP A 168 5.89 2.67 -19.82
N ARG A 169 4.89 2.62 -20.71
CA ARG A 169 3.97 3.74 -21.01
C ARG A 169 2.68 3.75 -20.18
N GLY A 170 2.29 2.63 -19.60
CA GLY A 170 1.00 2.45 -18.91
C GLY A 170 -0.16 2.09 -19.84
N VAL A 171 0.10 1.38 -20.93
CA VAL A 171 -0.95 0.98 -21.90
C VAL A 171 -1.64 -0.33 -21.49
N ASN A 172 -2.84 -0.59 -22.04
CA ASN A 172 -3.62 -1.81 -21.84
C ASN A 172 -3.97 -2.08 -20.35
N GLY A 173 -4.38 -1.05 -19.62
CA GLY A 173 -4.77 -1.15 -18.22
C GLY A 173 -3.61 -1.37 -17.23
N LYS A 174 -2.36 -1.33 -17.69
CA LYS A 174 -1.17 -1.47 -16.83
C LYS A 174 -0.69 -0.12 -16.31
N THR A 175 0.00 -0.12 -15.18
CA THR A 175 0.61 1.12 -14.65
C THR A 175 1.88 1.47 -15.43
N GLY A 176 2.04 2.76 -15.76
CA GLY A 176 3.16 3.28 -16.55
C GLY A 176 4.41 3.53 -15.70
N PHE A 177 5.50 2.84 -16.03
CA PHE A 177 6.76 2.96 -15.31
C PHE A 177 7.48 4.29 -15.54
N CYS A 178 7.33 4.90 -16.73
CA CYS A 178 8.05 6.13 -17.10
C CYS A 178 7.68 7.36 -16.26
N GLY A 179 6.51 7.33 -15.61
CA GLY A 179 6.04 8.37 -14.69
C GLY A 179 6.47 8.15 -13.24
N LEU A 180 7.11 7.03 -12.91
CA LEU A 180 7.52 6.71 -11.55
C LEU A 180 8.88 7.35 -11.24
N GLN A 181 9.04 7.89 -10.02
CA GLN A 181 10.34 8.37 -9.52
C GLN A 181 11.41 7.26 -9.47
N LEU A 182 10.99 6.00 -9.44
CA LEU A 182 11.87 4.85 -9.40
C LEU A 182 12.84 4.80 -10.59
N LYS A 183 12.49 5.40 -11.74
CA LYS A 183 13.40 5.48 -12.89
C LYS A 183 14.68 6.25 -12.56
N GLU A 184 14.58 7.34 -11.79
CA GLU A 184 15.74 8.16 -11.43
C GLU A 184 16.60 7.46 -10.39
N VAL A 185 15.98 6.77 -9.44
CA VAL A 185 16.68 5.92 -8.46
C VAL A 185 17.47 4.81 -9.18
N ILE A 186 16.87 4.16 -10.19
CA ILE A 186 17.56 3.14 -10.99
C ILE A 186 18.72 3.76 -11.78
N ASN A 187 18.49 4.91 -12.42
CA ASN A 187 19.53 5.59 -13.20
C ASN A 187 20.77 5.86 -12.34
N ASP A 188 20.56 6.43 -11.16
CA ASP A 188 21.64 6.81 -10.25
C ASP A 188 22.29 5.59 -9.59
N ALA A 189 21.51 4.57 -9.22
CA ALA A 189 22.06 3.32 -8.69
C ALA A 189 22.95 2.60 -9.71
N VAL A 190 22.53 2.56 -10.99
CA VAL A 190 23.31 1.94 -12.08
C VAL A 190 24.58 2.74 -12.34
N ARG A 191 24.54 4.07 -12.34
CA ARG A 191 25.74 4.90 -12.56
C ARG A 191 26.72 4.92 -11.41
N ARG A 192 26.30 4.56 -10.20
CA ARG A 192 27.21 4.36 -9.06
C ARG A 192 28.07 3.10 -9.17
N ASN A 193 27.68 2.15 -10.01
CA ASN A 193 28.54 1.00 -10.29
C ASN A 193 29.70 1.42 -11.21
N LYS A 194 30.93 1.16 -10.78
CA LYS A 194 32.17 1.51 -11.48
C LYS A 194 32.26 1.00 -12.93
N PHE A 195 31.56 -0.09 -13.24
CA PHE A 195 31.55 -0.66 -14.61
C PHE A 195 30.55 0.02 -15.54
N THR A 196 29.62 0.81 -14.99
CA THR A 196 28.47 1.36 -15.73
C THR A 196 28.25 2.85 -15.46
N SER A 197 29.28 3.55 -14.97
CA SER A 197 29.21 4.97 -14.61
C SER A 197 28.83 5.88 -15.77
N ASN A 198 29.19 5.49 -17.00
CA ASN A 198 28.94 6.27 -18.22
C ASN A 198 27.64 5.89 -18.93
N ALA A 199 26.83 5.00 -18.35
CA ALA A 199 25.59 4.54 -18.95
C ALA A 199 24.61 5.69 -19.18
N THR A 200 24.14 5.85 -20.42
CA THR A 200 23.16 6.89 -20.75
C THR A 200 21.78 6.53 -20.20
N THR A 201 20.93 7.53 -19.96
CA THR A 201 19.56 7.27 -19.47
C THR A 201 18.81 6.39 -20.46
N GLN A 202 18.95 6.65 -21.76
CA GLN A 202 18.32 5.86 -22.82
C GLN A 202 18.75 4.39 -22.81
N GLU A 203 20.03 4.11 -22.58
CA GLU A 203 20.57 2.76 -22.49
C GLU A 203 19.98 2.00 -21.29
N ILE A 204 19.99 2.64 -20.11
CA ILE A 204 19.40 2.09 -18.88
C ILE A 204 17.91 1.80 -19.09
N GLU A 205 17.16 2.77 -19.62
CA GLU A 205 15.73 2.62 -19.90
C GLU A 205 15.44 1.46 -20.87
N THR A 206 16.31 1.25 -21.87
CA THR A 206 16.15 0.16 -22.83
C THR A 206 16.18 -1.18 -22.12
N PHE A 207 17.09 -1.37 -21.17
CA PHE A 207 17.15 -2.59 -20.37
C PHE A 207 16.01 -2.70 -19.36
N VAL A 208 15.54 -1.60 -18.77
CA VAL A 208 14.35 -1.58 -17.89
C VAL A 208 13.09 -1.98 -18.67
N LYS A 209 12.87 -1.39 -19.86
CA LYS A 209 11.77 -1.73 -20.77
C LYS A 209 11.79 -3.21 -21.11
N ARG A 210 12.95 -3.73 -21.50
CA ARG A 210 13.11 -5.16 -21.84
C ARG A 210 12.84 -6.06 -20.64
N TRP A 211 13.30 -5.67 -19.45
CA TRP A 211 13.05 -6.42 -18.22
C TRP A 211 11.54 -6.52 -17.94
N LEU A 212 10.81 -5.41 -17.99
CA LEU A 212 9.36 -5.38 -17.77
C LEU A 212 8.57 -6.19 -18.82
N GLN A 213 8.94 -6.09 -20.10
CA GLN A 213 8.31 -6.87 -21.17
C GLN A 213 8.40 -8.38 -20.93
N LEU A 214 9.53 -8.83 -20.40
CA LEU A 214 9.79 -10.24 -20.13
C LEU A 214 9.10 -10.75 -18.84
N ALA A 215 8.40 -9.90 -18.08
CA ALA A 215 7.75 -10.31 -16.83
C ALA A 215 6.74 -11.45 -17.03
N GLY A 216 5.93 -11.38 -18.11
CA GLY A 216 4.96 -12.42 -18.43
C GLY A 216 5.56 -13.77 -18.84
N ASP A 217 6.87 -13.82 -19.11
CA ASP A 217 7.59 -15.04 -19.51
C ASP A 217 8.23 -15.76 -18.32
N ARG A 218 8.49 -15.01 -17.25
CA ARG A 218 9.08 -15.52 -16.00
C ARG A 218 8.09 -16.45 -15.29
N ASP A 219 8.61 -17.23 -14.33
CA ASP A 219 7.83 -18.16 -13.50
C ASP A 219 6.94 -19.11 -14.32
N GLY A 220 7.53 -19.67 -15.39
CA GLY A 220 6.86 -20.64 -16.27
C GLY A 220 5.83 -20.05 -17.22
N GLY A 221 5.72 -18.71 -17.32
CA GLY A 221 4.77 -18.07 -18.24
C GLY A 221 5.01 -18.41 -19.71
N ARG A 222 6.28 -18.53 -20.12
CA ARG A 222 6.64 -19.01 -21.46
C ARG A 222 6.18 -20.46 -21.70
N LYS A 223 6.37 -21.34 -20.72
CA LYS A 223 6.01 -22.76 -20.79
C LYS A 223 4.48 -22.93 -20.95
N ARG A 224 3.69 -22.22 -20.14
CA ARG A 224 2.22 -22.25 -20.22
C ARG A 224 1.67 -21.78 -21.57
N ARG A 225 2.32 -20.82 -22.23
CA ARG A 225 1.91 -20.37 -23.57
C ARG A 225 2.30 -21.35 -24.67
N MET A 226 3.43 -22.02 -24.53
CA MET A 226 3.82 -23.12 -25.43
C MET A 226 2.85 -24.29 -25.30
N GLU A 227 2.48 -24.66 -24.07
CA GLU A 227 1.52 -25.73 -23.78
C GLU A 227 0.12 -25.44 -24.34
N ARG A 228 -0.36 -24.18 -24.29
CA ARG A 228 -1.65 -23.77 -24.89
C ARG A 228 -1.67 -23.70 -26.42
N GLY A 229 -0.50 -23.69 -27.06
CA GLY A 229 -0.38 -23.61 -28.52
C GLY A 229 -0.20 -24.96 -29.21
N LEU A 230 -0.12 -26.06 -28.45
CA LEU A 230 -0.07 -27.41 -28.99
C LEU A 230 -1.49 -27.87 -29.32
N PRO A 231 -1.74 -28.45 -30.51
CA PRO A 231 -3.04 -29.04 -30.82
C PRO A 231 -3.33 -30.19 -29.85
N ASP A 232 -4.61 -30.33 -29.47
CA ASP A 232 -5.07 -31.46 -28.66
C ASP A 232 -4.76 -32.77 -29.40
N ASN A 233 -4.08 -33.68 -28.69
CA ASN A 233 -3.49 -34.91 -29.21
C ASN A 233 -4.48 -36.08 -29.18
#